data_AF-A0A2H3J0K7-F1
#
_entry.id   AF-A0A2H3J0K7-F1
#
_cell.length_a   1.000
_cell.length_b   1.000
_cell.length_c   1.000
_cell.angle_alpha   90.00
_cell.angle_beta   90.00
_cell.angle_gamma   90.00
#
_symmetry.space_group_name_H-M   'P 1'
#
loop_
_entity.id
_entity.type
_entity.pdbx_description
1 polymer ?
#
loop_
_entity_poly.entity_id
_entity_poly.type
_entity_poly.pdbx_seq_one_letter_code
_entity_poly.pdbx_strand_id
1 'polypeptide(L)'
;MSTPYRIRPYDETEISRASPADHPHMKASNQHLSSMWIMVEHAFEWLEGWFSALKELGMHCNLNDVYKMIKALVVIHNMGVD
;
A
#
# COMPACT_ATOMS: atom_id res chain seq x y z
N MET A 1 -8.55 -3.15 20.84
CA MET A 1 -8.87 -4.26 19.92
C MET A 1 -8.17 -3.96 18.60
N SER A 2 -7.07 -4.67 18.30
CA SER A 2 -6.35 -4.51 17.04
C SER A 2 -7.21 -5.13 15.94
N THR A 3 -7.51 -4.35 14.91
CA THR A 3 -8.37 -4.84 13.84
C THR A 3 -7.48 -5.47 12.75
N PRO A 4 -7.81 -6.68 12.24
CA PRO A 4 -6.88 -7.50 11.46
C PRO A 4 -6.58 -6.96 10.05
N TYR A 5 -7.24 -5.88 9.62
CA TYR A 5 -7.16 -5.33 8.27
C TYR A 5 -7.11 -3.80 8.31
N ARG A 6 -6.00 -3.20 7.86
CA ARG A 6 -5.78 -1.75 7.87
C ARG A 6 -6.57 -1.03 6.76
N ILE A 7 -6.80 -1.71 5.64
CA ILE A 7 -7.70 -1.26 4.56
C ILE A 7 -8.92 -2.18 4.49
N ARG A 8 -10.09 -1.60 4.74
CA ARG A 8 -11.39 -2.28 4.65
C ARG A 8 -12.39 -1.39 3.89
N PRO A 9 -12.56 -1.60 2.58
CA PRO A 9 -13.63 -0.94 1.84
C PRO A 9 -15.01 -1.31 2.35
N TYR A 10 -15.16 -2.50 2.95
CA TYR A 10 -16.41 -2.97 3.52
C TYR A 10 -16.29 -3.16 5.03
N ASP A 11 -17.15 -2.52 5.80
CA ASP A 11 -17.25 -2.75 7.25
C ASP A 11 -18.15 -3.95 7.59
N GLU A 12 -18.17 -4.36 8.86
CA GLU A 12 -18.96 -5.52 9.31
C GLU A 12 -20.48 -5.28 9.19
N THR A 13 -20.91 -4.02 9.24
CA THR A 13 -22.30 -3.61 9.10
C THR A 13 -22.74 -3.70 7.63
N GLU A 14 -21.88 -3.29 6.71
CA GLU A 14 -22.10 -3.41 5.27
C GLU A 14 -22.12 -4.86 4.82
N ILE A 15 -21.19 -5.68 5.32
CA ILE A 15 -21.19 -7.12 5.04
C ILE A 15 -22.46 -7.77 5.59
N SER A 16 -22.87 -7.46 6.83
CA SER A 16 -24.08 -8.06 7.42
C SER A 16 -25.38 -7.62 6.74
N ARG A 17 -25.42 -6.45 6.11
CA ARG A 17 -26.55 -5.96 5.31
C ARG A 17 -26.58 -6.54 3.89
N ALA A 18 -25.47 -7.07 3.38
CA ALA A 18 -25.39 -7.65 2.06
C ALA A 18 -26.04 -9.04 2.00
N SER A 19 -26.36 -9.49 0.78
CA SER A 19 -26.81 -10.86 0.53
C SER A 19 -25.79 -11.87 1.05
N PRO A 20 -26.19 -12.99 1.69
CA PRO A 20 -25.27 -14.03 2.11
C PRO A 20 -24.34 -14.55 1.00
N ALA A 21 -24.79 -14.49 -0.26
CA ALA A 21 -23.98 -14.87 -1.42
C ALA A 21 -22.80 -13.92 -1.70
N ASP A 22 -22.91 -12.65 -1.30
CA ASP A 22 -21.90 -11.62 -1.54
C ASP A 22 -20.84 -11.55 -0.42
N HIS A 23 -21.15 -12.11 0.75
CA HIS A 23 -20.26 -12.09 1.92
C HIS A 23 -18.85 -12.64 1.63
N PRO A 24 -18.69 -13.77 0.90
CA PRO A 24 -17.36 -14.28 0.56
C PRO A 24 -16.57 -13.30 -0.31
N HIS A 25 -17.21 -12.67 -1.29
CA HIS A 25 -16.56 -11.73 -2.21
C HIS A 25 -16.12 -10.46 -1.50
N MET A 26 -16.96 -9.90 -0.62
CA MET A 26 -16.64 -8.71 0.16
C MET A 26 -15.48 -8.97 1.15
N LYS A 27 -15.50 -10.12 1.84
CA LYS A 27 -14.42 -10.52 2.74
C LYS A 27 -13.11 -10.78 1.97
N ALA A 28 -13.17 -11.46 0.83
CA ALA A 28 -12.01 -11.68 -0.03
C ALA A 28 -11.42 -10.36 -0.55
N SER A 29 -12.26 -9.39 -0.89
CA SER A 29 -11.83 -8.06 -1.31
C SER A 29 -11.10 -7.31 -0.20
N ASN A 30 -11.64 -7.32 1.02
CA ASN A 30 -10.98 -6.74 2.20
C ASN A 30 -9.61 -7.39 2.46
N GLN A 31 -9.54 -8.72 2.37
CA GLN A 31 -8.30 -9.47 2.54
C GLN A 31 -7.27 -9.10 1.46
N HIS A 32 -7.68 -9.11 0.19
CA HIS A 32 -6.80 -8.82 -0.93
C HIS A 32 -6.18 -7.43 -0.83
N LEU A 33 -6.99 -6.39 -0.57
CA LEU A 33 -6.50 -5.02 -0.46
C LEU A 33 -5.62 -4.81 0.75
N SER A 34 -5.92 -5.46 1.88
CA SER A 34 -5.03 -5.43 3.04
C SER A 34 -3.70 -6.12 2.78
N SER A 35 -3.69 -7.25 2.07
CA SER A 35 -2.44 -7.92 1.66
C SER A 35 -1.62 -7.06 0.70
N MET A 36 -2.26 -6.38 -0.26
CA MET A 36 -1.59 -5.42 -1.13
C MET A 36 -1.00 -4.27 -0.34
N TRP A 37 -1.74 -3.70 0.61
CA TRP A 37 -1.24 -2.63 1.47
C TRP A 37 0.01 -3.04 2.24
N ILE A 38 -0.01 -4.21 2.89
CA ILE A 38 1.13 -4.73 3.64
C ILE A 38 2.35 -4.90 2.73
N MET A 39 2.15 -5.43 1.51
CA MET A 39 3.23 -5.58 0.54
C MET A 39 3.82 -4.24 0.12
N VAL A 40 2.97 -3.24 -0.15
CA VAL A 40 3.41 -1.89 -0.50
C VAL A 40 4.15 -1.25 0.67
N GLU A 41 3.63 -1.35 1.89
CA GLU A 41 4.27 -0.82 3.11
C GLU A 41 5.68 -1.40 3.28
N HIS A 42 5.83 -2.73 3.23
CA HIS A 42 7.15 -3.37 3.32
C HIS A 42 8.09 -3.01 2.16
N ALA A 43 7.58 -2.88 0.94
CA ALA A 43 8.39 -2.47 -0.19
C ALA A 43 8.88 -1.01 -0.03
N PHE A 44 8.03 -0.13 0.49
CA PHE A 44 8.40 1.26 0.80
C PHE A 44 9.42 1.33 1.93
N GLU A 45 9.24 0.58 3.03
CA GLU A 45 10.22 0.49 4.12
C GLU A 45 11.60 0.05 3.60
N TRP A 46 11.63 -0.94 2.71
CA TRP A 46 12.88 -1.38 2.05
C TRP A 46 13.50 -0.28 1.19
N LEU A 47 12.68 0.39 0.36
CA LEU A 47 13.15 1.47 -0.50
C LEU A 47 13.66 2.68 0.31
N GLU A 48 13.02 3.05 1.41
CA GLU A 48 13.50 4.10 2.32
C GLU A 48 14.85 3.75 2.97
N GLY A 49 15.13 2.45 3.16
CA GLY A 49 16.43 1.96 3.60
C GLY A 49 17.52 2.19 2.58
N TRP A 50 17.19 2.10 1.28
CA TRP A 50 18.13 2.26 0.17
C TRP A 50 18.25 3.72 -0.28
N PHE A 51 17.16 4.48 -0.16
CA PHE A 51 17.06 5.85 -0.62
C PHE A 51 16.52 6.76 0.49
N SER A 52 17.44 7.40 1.23
CA SER A 52 17.09 8.35 2.28
C SER A 52 16.18 9.49 1.81
N ALA A 53 16.23 9.85 0.53
CA ALA A 53 15.37 10.87 -0.09
C ALA A 53 13.87 10.53 -0.02
N LEU A 54 13.50 9.25 0.10
CA LEU A 54 12.10 8.84 0.27
C LEU A 54 11.54 9.24 1.64
N LYS A 55 12.38 9.37 2.67
CA LYS A 55 11.94 9.78 4.03
C LYS A 55 11.51 11.25 4.10
N GLU A 56 11.93 12.04 3.12
CA GLU A 56 11.56 13.45 3.01
C GLU A 56 10.23 13.66 2.27
N LEU A 57 9.60 12.59 1.77
CA LEU A 57 8.25 12.70 1.22
C LEU A 57 7.25 13.01 2.34
N GLY A 58 6.82 14.27 2.35
CA GLY A 58 5.70 14.70 3.18
C GLY A 58 4.39 14.03 2.76
N MET A 59 3.40 14.12 3.66
CA MET A 59 2.05 13.52 3.51
C MET A 59 1.24 14.05 2.30
N HIS A 60 1.74 15.05 1.57
CA HIS A 60 1.07 15.74 0.47
C HIS A 60 1.56 15.35 -0.94
N CYS A 61 2.37 14.31 -1.06
CA CYS A 61 2.88 13.89 -2.35
C CYS A 61 1.80 13.13 -3.14
N ASN A 62 1.55 13.57 -4.38
CA ASN A 62 0.74 12.82 -5.32
C ASN A 62 1.42 11.48 -5.63
N LEU A 63 0.66 10.37 -5.59
CA LEU A 63 1.15 9.02 -5.84
C LEU A 63 1.90 8.89 -7.18
N ASN A 64 1.52 9.67 -8.20
CA ASN A 64 2.23 9.71 -9.48
C ASN A 64 3.64 10.29 -9.34
N ASP A 65 3.81 11.31 -8.51
CA ASP A 65 5.10 11.94 -8.28
C ASP A 65 6.00 11.04 -7.43
N VAL A 66 5.42 10.36 -6.43
CA VAL A 66 6.12 9.31 -5.66
C VAL A 66 6.63 8.20 -6.60
N TYR A 67 5.77 7.71 -7.49
CA TYR A 67 6.13 6.67 -8.44
C TYR A 67 7.25 7.11 -9.39
N LYS A 68 7.16 8.32 -9.95
CA LYS A 68 8.22 8.88 -10.80
C LYS A 68 9.54 9.02 -10.05
N MET A 69 9.49 9.45 -8.79
CA MET A 69 10.69 9.63 -7.98
C MET A 69 11.35 8.28 -7.65
N ILE A 70 10.57 7.27 -7.23
CA ILE A 70 11.08 5.90 -7.03
C ILE A 70 11.73 5.39 -8.32
N LYS A 71 11.07 5.59 -9.47
CA LYS A 71 11.61 5.17 -10.77
C LYS A 71 12.93 5.88 -11.08
N ALA A 72 13.04 7.17 -10.81
CA ALA A 72 14.28 7.93 -11.00
C ALA A 72 15.40 7.42 -10.07
N LEU A 73 15.10 7.18 -8.79
CA LEU A 73 16.05 6.64 -7.81
C LEU A 73 16.59 5.27 -8.21
N VAL A 74 15.72 4.36 -8.65
CA VAL A 74 16.12 3.04 -9.17
C VAL A 74 17.00 3.16 -10.40
N VAL A 75 16.68 4.07 -11.33
CA VAL A 75 17.51 4.31 -12.52
C VAL A 75 18.89 4.85 -12.14
N ILE A 76 18.96 5.84 -11.25
CA ILE A 76 20.23 6.42 -10.78
C ILE A 76 21.09 5.36 -10.08
N HIS A 77 20.50 4.60 -9.16
CA HIS A 77 21.17 3.50 -8.47
C HIS A 77 21.74 2.46 -9.45
N ASN A 78 20.96 2.09 -10.47
CA ASN A 78 21.39 1.10 -11.46
C ASN A 78 22.40 1.64 -12.47
N MET A 79 22.48 2.96 -12.66
CA MET A 79 23.49 3.62 -13.50
C MET A 79 24.86 3.70 -12.81
N GLY A 80 24.99 3.27 -11.55
CA GLY A 80 26.28 3.11 -10.89
C GLY A 80 26.96 4.43 -10.53
N VAL A 81 26.18 5.46 -10.19
CA VAL A 81 26.74 6.59 -9.46
C VAL A 81 26.90 6.13 -8.00
N ASP A 82 28.02 5.46 -7.72
CA ASP A 82 28.59 5.36 -6.37
C ASP A 82 28.85 6.77 -5.80
#